data_AF-B3P730-F1
#
_entry.id   AF-B3P730-F1
#
_cell.length_a   1.000
_cell.length_b   1.000
_cell.length_c   1.000
_cell.angle_alpha   90.00
_cell.angle_beta   90.00
_cell.angle_gamma   90.00
#
_symmetry.space_group_name_H-M   'P 1'
#
loop_
_entity.id
_entity.type
_entity.pdbx_description
1 polymer ?
#
loop_
_entity_poly.entity_id
_entity_poly.type
_entity_poly.pdbx_seq_one_letter_code
_entity_poly.pdbx_strand_id
1 'polypeptide(L)'
;MLTGKCLVAWLIVYLCYIGPGGASKIENEVRAVGPQCSSCLKIQHKCTVSQSGLFCQTKSDKDKILFSTKTGNKLYNLPECVPPKYNVTGPILDWCCLWSPKVGCQQLAGTHYQNQSGWKENCDICLHSCVCDENRSGVVKCSPMAGWLAALGILVLLSRSYLRS
;
A
#
# COMPACT_ATOMS: atom_id res chain seq x y z
N MET A 1 63.97 43.33 -23.39
CA MET A 1 63.72 42.55 -22.16
C MET A 1 62.22 42.43 -21.96
N LEU A 2 61.64 41.47 -22.67
CA LEU A 2 60.39 40.81 -22.29
C LEU A 2 60.61 40.24 -20.90
N THR A 3 59.67 40.41 -19.97
CA THR A 3 59.24 39.37 -19.00
C THR A 3 58.54 40.01 -17.81
N GLY A 4 57.27 39.66 -17.61
CA GLY A 4 56.57 39.93 -16.35
C GLY A 4 55.10 40.19 -16.55
N LYS A 5 54.75 41.21 -17.35
CA LYS A 5 53.36 41.67 -17.45
C LYS A 5 52.49 40.93 -18.48
N CYS A 6 53.09 40.28 -19.49
CA CYS A 6 52.35 39.50 -20.49
C CYS A 6 51.98 38.08 -20.04
N LEU A 7 52.73 37.49 -19.09
CA LEU A 7 52.48 36.11 -18.65
C LEU A 7 51.27 36.00 -17.70
N VAL A 8 51.01 37.04 -16.90
CA VAL A 8 49.88 37.04 -15.96
C VAL A 8 48.55 37.15 -16.69
N ALA A 9 48.48 37.93 -17.77
CA ALA A 9 47.27 38.08 -18.57
C ALA A 9 46.87 36.78 -19.29
N TRP A 10 47.84 35.98 -19.74
CA TRP A 10 47.58 34.70 -20.38
C TRP A 10 47.12 33.60 -19.40
N LEU A 11 47.61 33.61 -18.15
CA LEU A 11 47.17 32.68 -17.12
C LEU A 11 45.71 32.91 -16.69
N ILE A 12 45.26 34.17 -16.62
CA ILE A 12 43.87 34.50 -16.26
C ILE A 12 42.91 34.04 -17.37
N VAL A 13 43.27 34.21 -18.64
CA VAL A 13 42.45 33.74 -19.77
C VAL A 13 42.40 32.21 -19.82
N TYR A 14 43.51 31.52 -19.52
CA TYR A 14 43.53 30.05 -19.46
C TYR A 14 42.68 29.48 -18.32
N LEU A 15 42.66 30.15 -17.15
CA LEU A 15 41.80 29.78 -16.01
C LEU A 15 40.32 30.11 -16.23
N CYS A 16 39.97 31.05 -17.13
CA CYS A 16 38.59 31.31 -17.52
C CYS A 16 38.11 30.42 -18.68
N TYR A 17 39.01 29.94 -19.55
CA TYR A 17 38.68 29.04 -20.67
C TYR A 17 38.63 27.56 -20.26
N ILE A 18 39.42 27.15 -19.26
CA ILE A 18 39.15 25.93 -18.51
C ILE A 18 38.16 26.29 -17.40
N GLY A 19 36.95 26.69 -17.82
CA GLY A 19 35.81 26.54 -16.94
C GLY A 19 35.80 25.09 -16.46
N PRO A 20 35.51 24.81 -15.18
CA PRO A 20 35.24 23.43 -14.78
C PRO A 20 34.16 22.93 -15.73
N GLY A 21 34.60 22.04 -16.64
CA GLY A 21 33.77 21.37 -17.62
C GLY A 21 32.53 20.96 -16.86
N GLY A 22 31.38 21.39 -17.40
CA GLY A 22 30.11 21.43 -16.70
C GLY A 22 30.03 20.26 -15.76
N ALA A 23 29.76 20.55 -14.48
CA ALA A 23 29.31 19.55 -13.55
C ALA A 23 28.18 18.84 -14.29
N SER A 24 28.52 17.69 -14.89
CA SER A 24 27.57 16.71 -15.33
C SER A 24 26.71 16.59 -14.10
N LYS A 25 25.44 16.97 -14.23
CA LYS A 25 24.44 16.34 -13.41
C LYS A 25 24.57 14.86 -13.79
N ILE A 26 25.53 14.18 -13.16
CA ILE A 26 25.29 12.87 -12.61
C ILE A 26 24.15 13.16 -11.65
N GLU A 27 22.95 13.25 -12.23
CA GLU A 27 21.78 12.62 -11.68
C GLU A 27 22.23 11.18 -11.48
N ASN A 28 23.00 10.98 -10.41
CA ASN A 28 22.76 9.89 -9.53
C ASN A 28 21.30 10.13 -9.17
N GLU A 29 20.42 9.63 -10.04
CA GLU A 29 19.30 8.82 -9.64
C GLU A 29 19.90 7.81 -8.66
N VAL A 30 20.20 8.28 -7.44
CA VAL A 30 19.89 7.56 -6.23
C VAL A 30 18.43 7.30 -6.45
N ARG A 31 18.16 6.17 -7.10
CA ARG A 31 16.85 5.60 -7.28
C ARG A 31 16.39 5.45 -5.85
N ALA A 32 15.71 6.47 -5.34
CA ALA A 32 15.26 6.52 -3.98
C ALA A 32 14.52 5.21 -3.83
N VAL A 33 15.04 4.31 -3.00
CA VAL A 33 14.45 2.99 -2.82
C VAL A 33 13.02 3.26 -2.40
N GLY A 34 12.12 3.14 -3.36
CA GLY A 34 10.75 3.61 -3.24
C GLY A 34 9.89 2.54 -2.59
N PRO A 35 8.62 2.85 -2.33
CA PRO A 35 7.69 1.81 -1.98
C PRO A 35 7.57 0.79 -3.12
N GLN A 36 7.38 -0.48 -2.76
CA GLN A 36 7.28 -1.60 -3.68
C GLN A 36 5.99 -2.38 -3.44
N CYS A 37 5.49 -3.06 -4.47
CA CYS A 37 4.37 -3.98 -4.32
C CYS A 37 4.82 -5.30 -3.70
N SER A 38 4.06 -5.82 -2.74
CA SER A 38 4.19 -7.22 -2.30
C SER A 38 3.45 -8.16 -3.26
N SER A 39 3.85 -9.42 -3.29
CA SER A 39 3.23 -10.50 -4.08
C SER A 39 2.04 -11.09 -3.31
N CYS A 40 0.85 -10.54 -3.53
CA CYS A 40 -0.38 -10.98 -2.84
C CYS A 40 -1.17 -12.08 -3.58
N LEU A 41 -0.55 -12.76 -4.54
CA LEU A 41 -1.19 -13.80 -5.36
C LEU A 41 -1.84 -14.92 -4.52
N LYS A 42 -1.23 -15.25 -3.37
CA LYS A 42 -1.72 -16.29 -2.43
C LYS A 42 -3.03 -15.93 -1.73
N ILE A 43 -3.41 -14.65 -1.68
CA ILE A 43 -4.62 -14.21 -0.98
C ILE A 43 -5.68 -13.62 -1.92
N GLN A 44 -5.29 -13.22 -3.13
CA GLN A 44 -6.22 -12.65 -4.12
C GLN A 44 -7.45 -13.54 -4.38
N HIS A 45 -7.28 -14.87 -4.42
CA HIS A 45 -8.38 -15.79 -4.68
C HIS A 45 -9.36 -15.99 -3.51
N LYS A 46 -8.99 -15.56 -2.29
CA LYS A 46 -9.81 -15.74 -1.09
C LYS A 46 -10.79 -14.59 -0.86
N CYS A 47 -10.63 -13.48 -1.58
CA CYS A 47 -11.18 -12.19 -1.20
C CYS A 47 -11.77 -11.50 -2.45
N THR A 48 -13.10 -11.60 -2.62
CA THR A 48 -13.80 -10.88 -3.70
C THR A 48 -14.15 -9.48 -3.24
N VAL A 49 -13.57 -8.47 -3.88
CA VAL A 49 -13.71 -7.07 -3.49
C VAL A 49 -14.82 -6.39 -4.30
N SER A 50 -15.86 -5.91 -3.62
CA SER A 50 -16.97 -5.18 -4.25
C SER A 50 -16.78 -3.67 -4.27
N GLN A 51 -16.02 -3.12 -3.31
CA GLN A 51 -15.78 -1.68 -3.15
C GLN A 51 -14.29 -1.38 -3.10
N SER A 52 -13.86 -0.24 -3.63
CA SER A 52 -12.45 0.18 -3.53
C SER A 52 -12.18 0.87 -2.20
N GLY A 53 -10.97 0.72 -1.68
CA GLY A 53 -10.57 1.36 -0.43
C GLY A 53 -9.07 1.26 -0.18
N LEU A 54 -8.68 1.83 0.96
CA LEU A 54 -7.30 1.77 1.44
C LEU A 54 -7.26 1.80 2.96
N PHE A 55 -6.23 1.16 3.50
CA PHE A 55 -5.86 1.20 4.90
C PHE A 55 -4.34 1.31 4.99
N CYS A 56 -3.81 2.08 5.93
CA CYS A 56 -2.38 2.16 6.17
C CYS A 56 -2.12 2.01 7.66
N GLN A 57 -0.99 1.40 7.99
CA GLN A 57 -0.56 1.26 9.38
C GLN A 57 -0.35 2.61 10.05
N THR A 58 0.19 3.58 9.31
CA THR A 58 0.43 4.94 9.80
C THR A 58 -0.47 5.94 9.08
N LYS A 59 -0.98 6.94 9.83
CA LYS A 59 -1.75 8.04 9.25
C LYS A 59 -0.91 8.87 8.28
N SER A 60 0.38 9.07 8.60
CA SER A 60 1.30 9.81 7.74
C SER A 60 1.49 9.16 6.36
N ASP A 61 1.45 7.83 6.27
CA ASP A 61 1.51 7.14 4.98
C ASP A 61 0.17 7.21 4.24
N LYS A 62 -0.96 7.14 4.96
CA LYS A 62 -2.29 7.36 4.39
C LYS A 62 -2.42 8.73 3.72
N ASP A 63 -1.91 9.78 4.34
CA ASP A 63 -2.00 11.15 3.82
C ASP A 63 -1.19 11.36 2.52
N LYS A 64 -0.30 10.41 2.18
CA LYS A 64 0.48 10.38 0.93
C LYS A 64 -0.17 9.55 -0.18
N ILE A 65 -1.34 8.97 0.07
CA ILE A 65 -2.12 8.22 -0.92
C ILE A 65 -3.41 8.99 -1.20
N LEU A 66 -3.45 9.65 -2.35
CA LEU A 66 -4.57 10.50 -2.72
C LEU A 66 -5.39 9.86 -3.83
N PHE A 67 -6.70 10.10 -3.78
CA PHE A 67 -7.58 9.79 -4.90
C PHE A 67 -7.29 10.77 -6.05
N SER A 68 -6.91 10.25 -7.21
CA SER A 68 -6.68 11.04 -8.41
C SER A 68 -7.56 10.53 -9.54
N THR A 69 -8.39 11.42 -10.10
CA THR A 69 -9.15 11.17 -11.32
C THR A 69 -8.31 11.43 -12.58
N LYS A 70 -7.13 12.04 -12.43
CA LYS A 70 -6.26 12.43 -13.53
C LYS A 70 -5.13 11.43 -13.69
N THR A 71 -4.91 11.00 -14.93
CA THR A 71 -3.71 10.28 -15.38
C THR A 71 -2.55 11.27 -15.50
N GLY A 72 -2.17 11.91 -14.39
CA GLY A 72 -0.96 12.73 -14.33
C GLY A 72 0.29 11.86 -14.16
N ASN A 73 1.46 12.49 -14.21
CA ASN A 73 2.73 11.83 -13.91
C ASN A 73 2.70 11.30 -12.47
N LYS A 74 2.73 9.97 -12.31
CA LYS A 74 2.81 9.32 -11.01
C LYS A 74 4.25 9.36 -10.51
N LEU A 75 4.46 9.69 -9.25
CA LEU A 75 5.79 9.67 -8.63
C LEU A 75 6.38 8.25 -8.64
N TYR A 76 5.53 7.24 -8.42
CA TYR A 76 5.89 5.84 -8.46
C TYR A 76 4.99 5.07 -9.42
N ASN A 77 5.59 4.21 -10.25
CA ASN A 77 4.86 3.32 -11.15
C ASN A 77 4.58 1.99 -10.45
N LEU A 78 3.41 1.87 -9.83
CA LEU A 78 3.01 0.71 -8.99
C LEU A 78 1.66 0.11 -9.43
N PRO A 79 1.50 -0.27 -10.71
CA PRO A 79 0.20 -0.70 -11.24
C PRO A 79 -0.29 -2.03 -10.65
N GLU A 80 0.63 -2.83 -10.11
CA GLU A 80 0.35 -4.16 -9.55
C GLU A 80 -0.43 -4.07 -8.23
N CYS A 81 -0.13 -3.07 -7.40
CA CYS A 81 -0.73 -2.93 -6.06
C CYS A 81 -1.50 -1.63 -5.83
N VAL A 82 -1.31 -0.59 -6.67
CA VAL A 82 -2.01 0.69 -6.54
C VAL A 82 -3.08 0.80 -7.62
N PRO A 83 -4.38 0.75 -7.27
CA PRO A 83 -5.46 0.89 -8.25
C PRO A 83 -5.35 2.22 -9.01
N PRO A 84 -5.80 2.30 -10.27
CA PRO A 84 -5.60 3.48 -11.12
C PRO A 84 -6.10 4.80 -10.53
N LYS A 85 -7.17 4.74 -9.71
CA LYS A 85 -7.79 5.89 -9.04
C LYS A 85 -6.98 6.43 -7.86
N TYR A 86 -5.90 5.77 -7.47
CA TYR A 86 -5.00 6.22 -6.41
C TYR A 86 -3.64 6.65 -6.98
N ASN A 87 -3.05 7.62 -6.31
CA ASN A 87 -1.70 8.10 -6.58
C ASN A 87 -0.92 8.21 -5.27
N VAL A 88 0.31 7.72 -5.29
CA VAL A 88 1.25 7.84 -4.17
C VAL A 88 2.06 9.11 -4.41
N THR A 89 1.88 10.12 -3.56
CA THR A 89 2.45 11.47 -3.73
C THR A 89 3.73 11.69 -2.94
N GLY A 90 4.12 10.74 -2.09
CA GLY A 90 5.30 10.86 -1.25
C GLY A 90 5.83 9.50 -0.79
N PRO A 91 6.96 9.48 -0.05
CA PRO A 91 7.59 8.25 0.41
C PRO A 91 6.72 7.54 1.44
N ILE A 92 6.46 6.24 1.26
CA ILE A 92 5.76 5.40 2.24
C ILE A 92 6.80 4.73 3.13
N LEU A 93 6.63 4.79 4.45
CA LEU A 93 7.58 4.19 5.40
C LEU A 93 7.17 2.77 5.75
N ASP A 94 5.94 2.57 6.23
CA ASP A 94 5.50 1.27 6.74
C ASP A 94 4.76 0.48 5.64
N TRP A 95 3.50 0.09 5.82
CA TRP A 95 2.71 -0.57 4.78
C TRP A 95 1.32 0.02 4.65
N CYS A 96 0.77 -0.13 3.44
CA CYS A 96 -0.61 0.21 3.11
C CYS A 96 -1.26 -0.93 2.33
N CYS A 97 -2.49 -1.26 2.69
CA CYS A 97 -3.36 -2.14 1.92
C CYS A 97 -4.23 -1.29 1.02
N LEU A 98 -4.27 -1.63 -0.27
CA LEU A 98 -5.15 -1.01 -1.25
C LEU A 98 -5.96 -2.09 -1.92
N TRP A 99 -7.23 -1.80 -2.18
CA TRP A 99 -8.08 -2.78 -2.85
C TRP A 99 -9.04 -2.13 -3.84
N SER A 100 -9.37 -2.89 -4.88
CA SER A 100 -10.43 -2.56 -5.83
C SER A 100 -10.95 -3.81 -6.51
N PRO A 101 -12.15 -3.78 -7.13
CA PRO A 101 -12.68 -4.94 -7.86
C PRO A 101 -11.76 -5.46 -8.98
N LYS A 102 -10.90 -4.60 -9.54
CA LYS A 102 -10.00 -4.98 -10.66
C LYS A 102 -8.71 -5.65 -10.20
N VAL A 103 -8.13 -5.22 -9.08
CA VAL A 103 -6.84 -5.74 -8.59
C VAL A 103 -6.97 -6.63 -7.34
N GLY A 104 -8.16 -6.75 -6.76
CA GLY A 104 -8.35 -7.43 -5.49
C GLY A 104 -7.67 -6.72 -4.32
N CYS A 105 -7.39 -7.45 -3.25
CA CYS A 105 -6.66 -6.95 -2.08
C CYS A 105 -5.15 -6.99 -2.32
N GLN A 106 -4.48 -5.84 -2.25
CA GLN A 106 -3.05 -5.66 -2.52
C GLN A 106 -2.34 -4.95 -1.37
N GLN A 107 -1.03 -5.18 -1.26
CA GLN A 107 -0.17 -4.55 -0.27
C GLN A 107 0.95 -3.73 -0.93
N LEU A 108 1.09 -2.50 -0.48
CA LEU A 108 2.16 -1.57 -0.78
C LEU A 108 3.13 -1.54 0.40
N ALA A 109 4.36 -2.01 0.19
CA ALA A 109 5.42 -2.03 1.16
C ALA A 109 6.27 -0.76 1.06
N GLY A 110 6.24 0.05 2.10
CA GLY A 110 7.12 1.18 2.30
C GLY A 110 8.55 0.77 2.66
N THR A 111 9.43 1.76 2.68
CA THR A 111 10.87 1.55 2.74
C THR A 111 11.34 0.91 4.06
N HIS A 112 10.69 1.23 5.17
CA HIS A 112 11.00 0.64 6.47
C HIS A 112 10.44 -0.78 6.58
N TYR A 113 9.23 -1.02 6.07
CA TYR A 113 8.63 -2.36 6.06
C TYR A 113 9.44 -3.35 5.22
N GLN A 114 10.06 -2.88 4.12
CA GLN A 114 10.94 -3.68 3.27
C GLN A 114 12.20 -4.22 3.98
N ASN A 115 12.55 -3.72 5.17
CA ASN A 115 13.68 -4.25 5.96
C ASN A 115 13.32 -5.55 6.71
N GLN A 116 12.05 -5.93 6.77
CA GLN A 116 11.60 -7.13 7.47
C GLN A 116 11.76 -8.38 6.58
N SER A 117 12.08 -9.53 7.17
CA SER A 117 12.13 -10.78 6.40
C SER A 117 10.74 -11.16 5.89
N GLY A 118 10.67 -11.59 4.62
CA GLY A 118 9.41 -12.07 4.03
C GLY A 118 8.37 -11.00 3.70
N TRP A 119 8.69 -9.71 3.81
CA TRP A 119 7.77 -8.59 3.50
C TRP A 119 7.10 -8.71 2.12
N LYS A 120 7.80 -9.30 1.15
CA LYS A 120 7.33 -9.46 -0.22
C LYS A 120 6.20 -10.49 -0.35
N GLU A 121 6.14 -11.48 0.55
CA GLU A 121 5.17 -12.58 0.50
C GLU A 121 4.07 -12.42 1.57
N ASN A 122 4.31 -11.60 2.59
CA ASN A 122 3.42 -11.42 3.72
C ASN A 122 2.34 -10.38 3.42
N CYS A 123 1.24 -10.83 2.80
CA CYS A 123 0.07 -9.98 2.53
C CYS A 123 -1.13 -10.29 3.44
N ASP A 124 -1.05 -11.29 4.32
CA ASP A 124 -2.17 -11.73 5.16
C ASP A 124 -2.68 -10.59 6.08
N ILE A 125 -1.80 -9.64 6.42
CA ILE A 125 -2.14 -8.44 7.17
C ILE A 125 -3.28 -7.65 6.49
N CYS A 126 -3.32 -7.64 5.16
CA CYS A 126 -4.34 -6.92 4.42
C CYS A 126 -5.71 -7.61 4.40
N LEU A 127 -5.79 -8.91 4.69
CA LEU A 127 -7.08 -9.63 4.73
C LEU A 127 -8.02 -9.08 5.80
N HIS A 128 -7.48 -8.58 6.90
CA HIS A 128 -8.28 -7.98 7.97
C HIS A 128 -8.78 -6.56 7.65
N SER A 129 -8.12 -5.86 6.73
CA SER A 129 -8.46 -4.48 6.36
C SER A 129 -9.30 -4.39 5.09
N CYS A 130 -9.10 -5.31 4.15
CA CYS A 130 -9.84 -5.33 2.90
C CYS A 130 -11.30 -5.71 3.14
N VAL A 131 -12.21 -4.87 2.64
CA VAL A 131 -13.64 -5.19 2.64
C VAL A 131 -13.89 -6.16 1.49
N CYS A 132 -13.90 -7.46 1.79
CA CYS A 132 -14.27 -8.47 0.82
C CYS A 132 -15.37 -9.41 1.30
N ASP A 133 -16.15 -9.83 0.31
CA ASP A 133 -17.05 -10.96 0.44
C ASP A 133 -16.17 -12.20 0.38
N GLU A 134 -15.76 -12.69 1.55
CA GLU A 134 -15.22 -14.04 1.65
C GLU A 134 -16.25 -14.98 1.03
N ASN A 135 -15.80 -15.90 0.16
CA ASN A 135 -16.66 -16.95 -0.36
C ASN A 135 -17.03 -17.87 0.80
N ARG A 136 -18.02 -17.45 1.60
CA ARG A 136 -18.55 -18.15 2.75
C ARG A 136 -19.39 -19.32 2.25
N SER A 137 -18.74 -20.34 1.69
CA SER A 137 -19.31 -21.68 1.55
C SER A 137 -19.46 -22.41 2.89
N GLY A 138 -19.51 -21.69 4.02
CA GLY A 138 -19.52 -22.30 5.35
C GLY A 138 -19.84 -21.37 6.52
N VAL A 139 -20.50 -20.23 6.31
CA VAL A 139 -21.07 -19.47 7.44
C VAL A 139 -22.56 -19.70 7.43
N VAL A 140 -23.01 -20.61 8.30
CA VAL A 140 -24.40 -20.74 8.68
C VAL A 140 -24.83 -19.37 9.21
N LYS A 141 -25.70 -18.71 8.46
CA LYS A 141 -26.34 -17.46 8.86
C LYS A 141 -27.25 -17.84 10.02
N CYS A 142 -26.73 -17.76 11.26
CA CYS A 142 -27.57 -17.92 12.44
C CYS A 142 -28.55 -16.75 12.45
N SER A 143 -29.72 -16.99 11.88
CA SER A 143 -30.85 -16.07 11.96
C SER A 143 -31.21 -15.90 13.44
N PRO A 144 -31.36 -14.67 13.95
CA PRO A 144 -31.72 -14.42 15.34
C PRO A 144 -33.09 -15.01 15.72
N MET A 145 -33.90 -15.45 14.76
CA MET A 145 -35.16 -16.17 15.03
C MET A 145 -34.99 -17.60 15.56
N ALA A 146 -33.83 -18.25 15.38
CA ALA A 146 -33.63 -19.63 15.86
C ALA A 146 -33.50 -19.71 17.39
N GLY A 147 -33.03 -18.65 18.05
CA GLY A 147 -32.89 -18.60 19.51
C GLY A 147 -34.23 -18.55 20.25
N TRP A 148 -35.24 -17.87 19.68
CA TRP A 148 -36.57 -17.76 20.29
C TRP A 148 -37.38 -19.05 20.21
N LEU A 149 -37.25 -19.83 19.13
CA LEU A 149 -37.93 -21.13 19.00
C LEU A 149 -37.35 -22.18 19.97
N ALA A 150 -36.03 -22.15 20.22
CA ALA A 150 -35.41 -23.03 21.20
C ALA A 150 -35.84 -22.71 22.65
N ALA A 151 -35.98 -21.42 22.99
CA ALA A 151 -36.42 -20.99 24.32
C ALA A 151 -37.88 -21.40 24.61
N LEU A 152 -38.77 -21.33 23.62
CA LEU A 152 -40.16 -21.77 23.77
C LEU A 152 -40.28 -23.30 23.93
N GLY A 153 -39.43 -24.09 23.26
CA GLY A 153 -39.40 -25.54 23.42
C GLY A 153 -39.05 -25.99 24.84
N ILE A 154 -38.09 -25.31 25.49
CA ILE A 154 -37.66 -25.61 26.86
C ILE A 154 -38.78 -25.28 27.87
N LEU A 155 -39.53 -24.20 27.68
CA LEU A 155 -40.65 -23.81 28.56
C LEU A 155 -41.83 -24.81 28.48
N VAL A 156 -42.10 -25.39 27.31
CA VAL A 156 -43.15 -26.41 27.16
C VAL A 156 -42.78 -27.73 27.87
N LEU A 157 -41.50 -28.11 27.87
CA LEU A 157 -41.03 -29.31 28.57
C LEU A 157 -41.05 -29.14 30.10
N LEU A 158 -40.68 -27.96 30.60
CA LEU A 158 -40.70 -27.68 32.04
C LEU A 158 -42.13 -27.57 32.60
N SER A 159 -43.07 -26.97 31.85
CA SER A 159 -44.47 -26.90 32.26
C SER A 159 -45.16 -28.26 32.31
N ARG A 160 -44.85 -29.19 31.39
CA ARG A 160 -45.35 -30.57 31.46
C ARG A 160 -44.79 -31.38 32.63
N SER A 161 -43.57 -31.06 33.07
CA SER A 161 -42.92 -31.74 34.19
C SER A 161 -43.49 -31.29 35.53
N TYR A 162 -43.91 -30.02 35.64
CA TYR A 162 -44.54 -29.47 36.85
C TYR A 162 -45.99 -29.91 37.05
N LEU A 163 -46.72 -30.26 35.99
CA LEU A 163 -48.13 -30.65 36.08
C LEU A 163 -48.36 -32.14 36.41
N ARG A 164 -47.27 -32.92 36.57
CA ARG A 164 -47.30 -34.36 36.86
C ARG A 164 -46.71 -34.72 38.22
N SER A 165 -46.45 -33.74 39.09
CA SER A 165 -46.11 -33.95 40.50
C SER A 165 -47.25 -33.53 41.42
#